data_AF-A0A9X8DLF9-F1
#
_entry.id   AF-A0A9X8DLF9-F1
#
_cell.length_a   1.000
_cell.length_b   1.000
_cell.length_c   1.000
_cell.angle_alpha   90.00
_cell.angle_beta   90.00
_cell.angle_gamma   90.00
#
_symmetry.space_group_name_H-M   'P 1'
#
loop_
_entity.id
_entity.type
_entity.pdbx_description
1 polymer ?
#
loop_
_entity_poly.entity_id
_entity_poly.type
_entity_poly.pdbx_seq_one_letter_code
_entity_poly.pdbx_strand_id
1 'polypeptide(L)'
;MHDFEKVAADPRFSFLGNVDVGNDITVPELQRYYNAIVVAAGASDDRKLNIPGEDELTGVLAARSFVNWYNGHPSFRNLHVPLDCDTAFVVGQGNVAVDCARILTKTRDELAATDISQHALDALAASGIKTVYLVGRRGSAQAAFTMKELREITKLPHTDCIVDPDELAQSMNDASAEEIQSSRPQRRIHELLSTIP
;
A
#
# COMPACT_ATOMS: atom_id res chain seq x y z
N MET A 1 8.54 -19.16 0.14
CA MET A 1 9.35 -17.94 0.31
C MET A 1 10.32 -18.23 1.46
N HIS A 2 11.51 -18.75 1.14
CA HIS A 2 12.52 -19.18 2.14
C HIS A 2 13.94 -18.71 1.76
N ASP A 3 14.06 -17.84 0.75
CA ASP A 3 15.37 -17.48 0.20
C ASP A 3 16.21 -16.67 1.21
N PHE A 4 15.58 -15.82 2.00
CA PHE A 4 16.27 -15.08 3.07
C PHE A 4 16.73 -15.99 4.21
N GLU A 5 15.91 -16.97 4.64
CA GLU A 5 16.30 -17.95 5.65
C GLU A 5 17.48 -18.80 5.18
N LYS A 6 17.49 -19.18 3.90
CA LYS A 6 18.60 -19.90 3.29
C LYS A 6 19.90 -19.11 3.31
N VAL A 7 19.85 -17.81 3.02
CA VAL A 7 21.03 -16.93 3.14
C VAL A 7 21.44 -16.77 4.60
N ALA A 8 20.47 -16.59 5.51
CA ALA A 8 20.73 -16.39 6.93
C ALA A 8 21.34 -17.62 7.63
N ALA A 9 21.12 -18.81 7.08
CA ALA A 9 21.69 -20.05 7.58
C ALA A 9 23.16 -20.27 7.20
N ASP A 10 23.74 -19.45 6.32
CA ASP A 10 25.16 -19.56 5.96
C ASP A 10 26.03 -19.16 7.17
N PRO A 11 27.05 -19.95 7.56
CA PRO A 11 27.91 -19.64 8.71
C PRO A 11 28.70 -18.33 8.57
N ARG A 12 28.76 -17.76 7.37
CA ARG A 12 29.38 -16.46 7.09
C ARG A 12 28.42 -15.29 7.26
N PHE A 13 27.14 -15.55 7.54
CA PHE A 13 26.13 -14.54 7.79
C PHE A 13 25.89 -14.38 9.28
N SER A 14 25.62 -13.15 9.72
CA SER A 14 25.21 -12.85 11.08
C SER A 14 24.14 -11.76 11.05
N PHE A 15 23.07 -11.96 11.82
CA PHE A 15 22.00 -10.97 11.98
C PHE A 15 22.05 -10.36 13.37
N LEU A 16 22.10 -9.04 13.42
CA LEU A 16 22.03 -8.25 14.64
C LEU A 16 20.79 -7.35 14.56
N GLY A 17 19.67 -7.88 15.04
CA GLY A 17 18.41 -7.13 15.14
C GLY A 17 18.41 -6.17 16.33
N ASN A 18 17.49 -5.22 16.34
CA ASN A 18 17.36 -4.21 17.41
C ASN A 18 18.65 -3.40 17.63
N VAL A 19 19.33 -3.06 16.54
CA VAL A 19 20.47 -2.14 16.51
C VAL A 19 20.16 -1.07 15.48
N ASP A 20 20.00 0.17 15.94
CA ASP A 20 19.65 1.32 15.11
C ASP A 20 20.91 2.06 14.63
N VAL A 21 21.24 1.90 13.35
CA VAL A 21 22.42 2.55 12.75
C VAL A 21 22.14 4.05 12.57
N GLY A 22 22.95 4.87 13.24
CA GLY A 22 22.78 6.31 13.37
C GLY A 22 22.54 6.74 14.82
N ASN A 23 21.98 5.84 15.65
CA ASN A 23 21.71 6.08 17.07
C ASN A 23 22.58 5.19 17.98
N ASP A 24 22.49 3.87 17.83
CA ASP A 24 23.26 2.90 18.64
C ASP A 24 24.70 2.74 18.13
N ILE A 25 24.90 2.84 16.83
CA ILE A 25 26.21 2.81 16.17
C ILE A 25 26.21 3.70 14.93
N THR A 26 27.27 4.47 14.72
CA THR A 26 27.37 5.38 13.58
C THR A 26 28.01 4.71 12.36
N VAL A 27 27.73 5.24 11.17
CA VAL A 27 28.38 4.77 9.93
C VAL A 27 29.91 4.89 9.99
N PRO A 28 30.51 5.99 10.49
CA PRO A 28 31.96 6.08 10.66
C PRO A 28 32.56 5.03 11.61
N GLU A 29 31.81 4.59 12.63
CA GLU A 29 32.26 3.49 13.49
C GLU A 29 32.24 2.16 12.74
N LEU A 30 31.17 1.85 12.01
CA LEU A 30 31.10 0.66 11.16
C LEU A 30 32.25 0.61 10.14
N GLN A 31 32.63 1.75 9.57
CA GLN A 31 33.73 1.83 8.59
C GLN A 31 35.10 1.42 9.16
N ARG A 32 35.26 1.41 10.49
CA ARG A 32 36.49 0.94 11.14
C ARG A 32 36.58 -0.58 11.21
N TYR A 33 35.42 -1.26 11.18
CA TYR A 33 35.33 -2.72 11.38
C TYR A 33 35.05 -3.49 10.10
N TYR A 34 34.47 -2.85 9.08
CA TYR A 34 34.07 -3.51 7.84
C TYR A 34 34.76 -2.91 6.63
N ASN A 35 35.15 -3.77 5.68
CA ASN A 35 35.79 -3.33 4.43
C ASN A 35 34.83 -2.57 3.50
N ALA A 36 33.54 -2.88 3.57
CA ALA A 36 32.50 -2.25 2.77
C ALA A 36 31.19 -2.22 3.57
N ILE A 37 30.38 -1.20 3.31
CA ILE A 37 29.06 -1.03 3.92
C ILE A 37 28.05 -0.83 2.80
N VAL A 38 26.97 -1.61 2.85
CA VAL A 38 25.83 -1.47 1.94
C VAL A 38 24.66 -0.90 2.73
N VAL A 39 24.20 0.29 2.36
CA VAL A 39 23.03 0.91 2.98
C VAL A 39 21.77 0.37 2.31
N ALA A 40 21.01 -0.43 3.06
CA ALA A 40 19.78 -1.06 2.60
C ALA A 40 18.59 -0.73 3.53
N ALA A 41 18.52 0.50 4.03
CA ALA A 41 17.53 0.95 5.02
C ALA A 41 16.12 1.20 4.46
N GLY A 42 15.91 1.06 3.15
CA GLY A 42 14.62 1.32 2.51
C GLY A 42 14.25 2.80 2.51
N ALA A 43 12.94 3.08 2.50
CA ALA A 43 12.38 4.43 2.51
C ALA A 43 11.28 4.54 3.58
N SER A 44 11.65 5.10 4.74
CA SER A 44 10.79 5.23 5.93
C SER A 44 9.74 6.35 5.83
N ASP A 45 10.04 7.39 5.04
CA ASP A 45 9.27 8.62 5.08
C ASP A 45 8.10 8.61 4.08
N ASP A 46 6.98 9.19 4.48
CA ASP A 46 5.80 9.37 3.65
C ASP A 46 5.89 10.63 2.79
N ARG A 47 5.31 10.56 1.60
CA ARG A 47 5.12 11.75 0.76
C ARG A 47 3.86 12.48 1.21
N LYS A 48 4.04 13.68 1.74
CA LYS A 48 2.94 14.60 2.08
C LYS A 48 2.24 15.11 0.82
N LEU A 49 0.94 15.31 0.91
CA LEU A 49 0.11 15.96 -0.10
C LEU A 49 0.39 17.47 -0.16
N ASN A 50 0.81 18.05 0.96
CA ASN A 50 1.05 19.48 1.16
C ASN A 50 -0.21 20.32 0.86
N ILE A 51 -1.33 19.91 1.45
CA ILE A 51 -2.62 20.59 1.33
C ILE A 51 -3.15 21.00 2.71
N PRO A 52 -3.99 22.05 2.79
CA PRO A 52 -4.58 22.47 4.06
C PRO A 52 -5.35 21.33 4.75
N GLY A 53 -5.12 21.15 6.05
CA GLY A 53 -5.79 20.14 6.87
C GLY A 53 -5.11 18.77 6.92
N GLU A 54 -4.01 18.56 6.17
CA GLU A 54 -3.32 17.25 6.13
C GLU A 54 -2.77 16.82 7.50
N ASP A 55 -2.30 17.76 8.32
CA ASP A 55 -1.68 17.48 9.62
C ASP A 55 -2.61 17.75 10.81
N GLU A 56 -3.62 18.60 10.64
CA GLU A 56 -4.52 19.02 11.72
C GLU A 56 -5.79 18.18 11.84
N LEU A 57 -6.26 17.59 10.73
CA LEU A 57 -7.52 16.85 10.72
C LEU A 57 -7.33 15.41 11.18
N THR A 58 -8.25 14.94 12.02
CA THR A 58 -8.34 13.52 12.37
C THR A 58 -8.84 12.72 11.17
N GLY A 59 -8.25 11.54 10.94
CA GLY A 59 -8.62 10.66 9.83
C GLY A 59 -7.81 10.84 8.56
N VAL A 60 -6.89 11.82 8.53
CA VAL A 60 -5.88 11.90 7.48
C VAL A 60 -4.67 11.06 7.90
N LEU A 61 -4.44 9.96 7.19
CA LEU A 61 -3.35 9.03 7.48
C LEU A 61 -2.53 8.76 6.22
N ALA A 62 -1.21 8.65 6.38
CA ALA A 62 -0.39 8.09 5.33
C ALA A 62 -0.71 6.61 5.14
N ALA A 63 -0.78 6.15 3.88
CA ALA A 63 -1.10 4.76 3.56
C ALA A 63 -0.11 3.78 4.22
N ARG A 64 1.19 4.14 4.30
CA ARG A 64 2.19 3.31 4.99
C ARG A 64 1.90 3.15 6.47
N SER A 65 1.45 4.21 7.15
CA SER A 65 1.06 4.14 8.56
C SER A 65 -0.10 3.19 8.79
N PHE A 66 -1.12 3.23 7.93
CA PHE A 66 -2.23 2.28 7.96
C PHE A 66 -1.76 0.84 7.69
N VAL A 67 -0.86 0.65 6.71
CA VAL A 67 -0.25 -0.65 6.40
C VAL A 67 0.55 -1.22 7.57
N ASN A 68 1.39 -0.39 8.17
CA ASN A 68 2.19 -0.77 9.33
C ASN A 68 1.31 -1.09 10.55
N TRP A 69 0.21 -0.35 10.74
CA TRP A 69 -0.76 -0.63 11.79
C TRP A 69 -1.39 -2.01 11.63
N TYR A 70 -1.97 -2.33 10.47
CA TYR A 70 -2.62 -3.64 10.31
C TYR A 70 -1.62 -4.81 10.31
N ASN A 71 -0.39 -4.60 9.83
CA ASN A 71 0.69 -5.59 9.88
C ASN A 71 1.38 -5.71 11.25
N GLY A 72 0.94 -4.95 12.26
CA GLY A 72 1.45 -5.08 13.62
C GLY A 72 2.84 -4.51 13.85
N HIS A 73 3.27 -3.53 13.05
CA HIS A 73 4.53 -2.82 13.28
C HIS A 73 4.50 -2.16 14.68
N PRO A 74 5.51 -2.40 15.56
CA PRO A 74 5.47 -1.96 16.95
C PRO A 74 5.19 -0.45 17.13
N SER A 75 5.86 0.39 16.33
CA SER A 75 5.68 1.85 16.38
C SER A 75 4.29 2.34 15.96
N PHE A 76 3.49 1.52 15.27
CA PHE A 76 2.17 1.91 14.75
C PHE A 76 1.03 1.17 15.46
N ARG A 77 1.31 0.29 16.42
CA ARG A 77 0.27 -0.48 17.14
C ARG A 77 -0.79 0.39 17.81
N ASN A 78 -0.38 1.55 18.32
CA ASN A 78 -1.26 2.50 19.00
C ASN A 78 -1.76 3.61 18.06
N LEU A 79 -1.57 3.47 16.74
CA LEU A 79 -2.10 4.41 15.77
C LEU A 79 -3.64 4.42 15.86
N HIS A 80 -4.21 5.60 16.08
CA HIS A 80 -5.65 5.77 16.01
C HIS A 80 -6.10 5.81 14.54
N VAL A 81 -6.83 4.78 14.11
CA VAL A 81 -7.42 4.70 12.78
C VAL A 81 -8.94 4.86 12.93
N PRO A 82 -9.52 6.02 12.57
CA PRO A 82 -10.96 6.20 12.61
C PRO A 82 -11.61 5.36 11.51
N LEU A 83 -12.53 4.49 11.93
CA LEU A 83 -13.23 3.53 11.08
C LEU A 83 -14.75 3.60 11.28
N ASP A 84 -15.24 4.62 11.99
CA ASP A 84 -16.65 4.85 12.35
C ASP A 84 -17.44 5.63 11.29
N CYS A 85 -16.82 5.95 10.15
CA CYS A 85 -17.47 6.52 8.97
C CYS A 85 -17.87 5.44 7.96
N ASP A 86 -18.65 5.83 6.95
CA ASP A 86 -19.08 4.93 5.86
C ASP A 86 -18.16 4.92 4.64
N THR A 87 -17.29 5.92 4.51
CA THR A 87 -16.52 6.18 3.29
C THR A 87 -15.07 6.50 3.62
N ALA A 88 -14.15 5.88 2.88
CA ALA A 88 -12.72 6.20 2.91
C ALA A 88 -12.23 6.63 1.52
N PHE A 89 -11.29 7.57 1.49
CA PHE A 89 -10.59 8.00 0.28
C PHE A 89 -9.12 7.59 0.39
N VAL A 90 -8.62 6.86 -0.61
CA VAL A 90 -7.22 6.49 -0.73
C VAL A 90 -6.64 7.24 -1.92
N VAL A 91 -5.75 8.19 -1.66
CA VAL A 91 -5.13 9.01 -2.70
C VAL A 91 -3.93 8.27 -3.30
N GLY A 92 -4.07 7.83 -4.54
CA GLY A 92 -3.08 7.09 -5.29
C GLY A 92 -3.66 5.90 -6.05
N GLN A 93 -3.01 5.53 -7.15
CA GLN A 93 -3.37 4.39 -7.99
C GLN A 93 -2.18 3.42 -8.10
N GLY A 94 -1.56 3.10 -6.97
CA GLY A 94 -0.48 2.11 -6.86
C GLY A 94 -0.92 0.86 -6.10
N ASN A 95 -0.07 -0.17 -6.04
CA ASN A 95 -0.39 -1.41 -5.31
C ASN A 95 -0.75 -1.15 -3.84
N VAL A 96 -0.02 -0.26 -3.16
CA VAL A 96 -0.32 0.07 -1.75
C VAL A 96 -1.72 0.66 -1.59
N ALA A 97 -2.19 1.46 -2.56
CA ALA A 97 -3.55 1.99 -2.51
C ALA A 97 -4.59 0.88 -2.66
N VAL A 98 -4.33 -0.07 -3.57
CA VAL A 98 -5.15 -1.28 -3.74
C VAL A 98 -5.14 -2.14 -2.47
N ASP A 99 -4.01 -2.27 -1.78
CA ASP A 99 -3.92 -2.98 -0.51
C ASP A 99 -4.74 -2.31 0.59
N CYS A 100 -4.67 -0.98 0.72
CA CYS A 100 -5.52 -0.24 1.65
C CYS A 100 -7.00 -0.50 1.36
N ALA A 101 -7.44 -0.41 0.10
CA ALA A 101 -8.81 -0.71 -0.27
C ALA A 101 -9.21 -2.15 0.06
N ARG A 102 -8.36 -3.14 -0.28
CA ARG A 102 -8.61 -4.56 0.04
C ARG A 102 -8.79 -4.80 1.53
N ILE A 103 -7.97 -4.17 2.38
CA ILE A 103 -8.07 -4.34 3.84
C ILE A 103 -9.33 -3.67 4.39
N LEU A 104 -9.71 -2.51 3.86
CA LEU A 104 -10.89 -1.77 4.30
C LEU A 104 -12.21 -2.41 3.85
N THR A 105 -12.23 -3.17 2.75
CA THR A 105 -13.48 -3.75 2.20
C THR A 105 -13.67 -5.24 2.49
N LYS A 106 -12.62 -5.96 2.92
CA LYS A 106 -12.74 -7.38 3.26
C LYS A 106 -13.57 -7.60 4.51
N THR A 107 -14.30 -8.70 4.52
CA THR A 107 -15.04 -9.15 5.70
C THR A 107 -14.09 -9.61 6.81
N ARG A 108 -14.62 -9.64 8.05
CA ARG A 108 -13.90 -10.18 9.21
C ARG A 108 -13.35 -11.58 8.94
N ASP A 109 -14.14 -12.47 8.36
CA ASP A 109 -13.75 -13.87 8.18
C ASP A 109 -12.61 -14.01 7.15
N GLU A 110 -12.63 -13.20 6.09
CA GLU A 110 -11.54 -13.14 5.12
C GLU A 110 -10.24 -12.63 5.74
N LEU A 111 -10.31 -11.61 6.61
CA LEU A 111 -9.15 -11.06 7.30
C LEU A 111 -8.64 -11.99 8.40
N ALA A 112 -9.53 -12.65 9.14
CA ALA A 112 -9.18 -13.58 10.22
C ALA A 112 -8.41 -14.82 9.73
N ALA A 113 -8.50 -15.14 8.43
CA ALA A 113 -7.74 -16.21 7.80
C ALA A 113 -6.28 -15.81 7.43
N THR A 114 -5.88 -14.57 7.71
CA THR A 114 -4.55 -14.02 7.39
C THR A 114 -3.70 -13.82 8.64
N ASP A 115 -2.49 -13.30 8.46
CA ASP A 115 -1.58 -12.88 9.54
C ASP A 115 -1.80 -11.43 10.00
N ILE A 116 -2.93 -10.81 9.63
CA ILE A 116 -3.31 -9.49 10.12
C ILE A 116 -3.29 -9.46 11.66
N SER A 117 -2.78 -8.37 12.21
CA SER A 117 -2.68 -8.23 13.66
C SER A 117 -4.06 -8.19 14.32
N GLN A 118 -4.20 -8.84 15.48
CA GLN A 118 -5.49 -8.97 16.17
C GLN A 118 -6.17 -7.63 16.45
N HIS A 119 -5.41 -6.61 16.89
CA HIS A 119 -5.97 -5.30 17.17
C HIS A 119 -6.57 -4.60 15.93
N ALA A 120 -5.97 -4.81 14.75
CA ALA A 120 -6.49 -4.28 13.51
C ALA A 120 -7.71 -5.08 13.04
N LEU A 121 -7.68 -6.41 13.18
CA LEU A 121 -8.84 -7.26 12.90
C LEU A 121 -10.07 -6.86 13.73
N ASP A 122 -9.89 -6.66 15.04
CA ASP A 122 -10.98 -6.26 15.94
C ASP A 122 -11.56 -4.89 15.56
N ALA A 123 -10.69 -3.94 15.20
CA ALA A 123 -11.10 -2.60 14.75
C ALA A 123 -11.83 -2.64 13.38
N LEU A 124 -11.30 -3.38 12.41
CA LEU A 124 -11.89 -3.54 11.08
C LEU A 124 -13.21 -4.30 11.13
N ALA A 125 -13.35 -5.28 12.03
CA ALA A 125 -14.60 -6.00 12.24
C ALA A 125 -15.74 -5.10 12.78
N ALA A 126 -15.39 -4.00 13.44
CA ALA A 126 -16.32 -2.98 13.92
C ALA A 126 -16.42 -1.76 12.98
N SER A 127 -15.75 -1.80 11.82
CA SER A 127 -15.73 -0.69 10.89
C SER A 127 -17.11 -0.42 10.28
N GLY A 128 -17.44 0.87 10.15
CA GLY A 128 -18.60 1.35 9.40
C GLY A 128 -18.35 1.50 7.90
N ILE A 129 -17.11 1.32 7.42
CA ILE A 129 -16.72 1.58 6.04
C ILE A 129 -17.48 0.63 5.10
N LYS A 130 -18.10 1.23 4.08
CA LYS A 130 -18.84 0.55 3.02
C LYS A 130 -18.33 0.92 1.63
N THR A 131 -17.74 2.11 1.51
CA THR A 131 -17.27 2.64 0.22
C THR A 131 -15.82 3.07 0.35
N VAL A 132 -14.98 2.64 -0.59
CA VAL A 132 -13.59 3.08 -0.68
C VAL A 132 -13.32 3.64 -2.07
N TYR A 133 -12.94 4.92 -2.14
CA TYR A 133 -12.55 5.58 -3.38
C TYR A 133 -11.04 5.52 -3.57
N LEU A 134 -10.59 5.02 -4.72
CA LEU A 134 -9.19 5.12 -5.16
C LEU A 134 -9.02 6.33 -6.07
N VAL A 135 -8.42 7.40 -5.54
CA VAL A 135 -8.33 8.69 -6.25
C VAL A 135 -6.98 8.82 -6.95
N GLY A 136 -7.00 8.87 -8.28
CA GLY A 136 -5.83 9.15 -9.11
C GLY A 136 -5.78 10.61 -9.54
N ARG A 137 -4.58 11.20 -9.53
CA ARG A 137 -4.36 12.52 -10.16
C ARG A 137 -4.25 12.47 -11.69
N ARG A 138 -4.23 11.28 -12.28
CA ARG A 138 -4.06 10.98 -13.72
C ARG A 138 -4.96 9.79 -14.09
N GLY A 139 -5.04 9.49 -15.38
CA GLY A 139 -5.88 8.43 -15.90
C GLY A 139 -5.28 7.03 -15.82
N SER A 140 -6.06 6.06 -16.30
CA SER A 140 -5.71 4.63 -16.33
C SER A 140 -4.37 4.33 -17.02
N ALA A 141 -4.01 5.12 -18.03
CA ALA A 141 -2.72 5.01 -18.72
C ALA A 141 -1.53 5.15 -17.74
N GLN A 142 -1.65 5.98 -16.70
CA GLN A 142 -0.55 6.26 -15.77
C GLN A 142 -0.71 5.61 -14.39
N ALA A 143 -1.67 4.69 -14.26
CA ALA A 143 -1.83 3.92 -13.04
C ALA A 143 -0.58 3.07 -12.75
N ALA A 144 -0.19 2.98 -11.48
CA ALA A 144 1.02 2.31 -11.02
C ALA A 144 0.73 0.94 -10.38
N PHE A 145 -0.53 0.56 -10.21
CA PHE A 145 -0.87 -0.79 -9.77
C PHE A 145 -0.56 -1.80 -10.87
N THR A 146 -0.24 -3.02 -10.47
CA THR A 146 0.03 -4.10 -11.41
C THR A 146 -1.25 -4.83 -11.80
N MET A 147 -1.21 -5.53 -12.93
CA MET A 147 -2.32 -6.36 -13.41
C MET A 147 -2.75 -7.42 -12.38
N LYS A 148 -1.82 -7.94 -11.56
CA LYS A 148 -2.13 -8.94 -10.53
C LYS A 148 -3.02 -8.32 -9.46
N GLU A 149 -2.57 -7.22 -8.86
CA GLU A 149 -3.30 -6.54 -7.79
C GLU A 149 -4.65 -6.00 -8.26
N LEU A 150 -4.72 -5.46 -9.48
CA LEU A 150 -6.00 -5.04 -10.07
C LEU A 150 -6.97 -6.21 -10.26
N ARG A 151 -6.50 -7.38 -10.70
CA ARG A 151 -7.37 -8.55 -10.84
C ARG A 151 -7.86 -9.07 -9.50
N GLU A 152 -7.03 -9.01 -8.45
CA GLU A 152 -7.44 -9.43 -7.11
C GLU A 152 -8.58 -8.56 -6.58
N ILE A 153 -8.47 -7.23 -6.69
CA ILE A 153 -9.51 -6.33 -6.17
C ILE A 153 -10.83 -6.46 -6.95
N THR A 154 -10.79 -6.67 -8.26
CA THR A 154 -12.01 -6.89 -9.08
C THR A 154 -12.76 -8.19 -8.78
N LYS A 155 -12.13 -9.10 -8.02
CA LYS A 155 -12.67 -10.42 -7.70
C LYS A 155 -12.89 -10.61 -6.21
N LEU A 156 -12.82 -9.55 -5.42
CA LEU A 156 -13.06 -9.65 -4.00
C LEU A 156 -14.48 -10.17 -3.74
N PRO A 157 -14.64 -11.18 -2.87
CA PRO A 157 -15.94 -11.56 -2.36
C PRO A 157 -16.62 -10.37 -1.69
N HIS A 158 -17.95 -10.29 -1.79
CA HIS A 158 -18.77 -9.32 -1.04
C HIS A 158 -18.43 -7.84 -1.27
N THR A 159 -17.66 -7.51 -2.32
CA THR A 159 -17.27 -6.14 -2.68
C THR A 159 -17.52 -5.96 -4.17
N ASP A 160 -18.26 -4.92 -4.54
CA ASP A 160 -18.39 -4.50 -5.93
C ASP A 160 -17.24 -3.54 -6.28
N CYS A 161 -16.48 -3.89 -7.32
CA CYS A 161 -15.53 -2.97 -7.91
C CYS A 161 -16.26 -2.19 -9.00
N ILE A 162 -16.23 -0.86 -8.90
CA ILE A 162 -16.95 0.04 -9.79
C ILE A 162 -15.94 0.96 -10.47
N VAL A 163 -16.08 1.15 -11.77
CA VAL A 163 -15.33 2.16 -12.54
C VAL A 163 -16.33 3.01 -13.30
N ASP A 164 -16.37 4.30 -13.00
CA ASP A 164 -17.22 5.22 -13.74
C ASP A 164 -16.73 5.31 -15.20
N PRO A 165 -17.56 4.92 -16.19
CA PRO A 165 -17.16 4.93 -17.59
C PRO A 165 -16.92 6.34 -18.12
N ASP A 166 -17.62 7.34 -17.59
CA ASP A 166 -17.45 8.73 -17.97
C ASP A 166 -16.13 9.28 -17.42
N GLU A 167 -15.76 8.95 -16.16
CA GLU A 167 -14.43 9.31 -15.63
C GLU A 167 -13.31 8.62 -16.40
N LEU A 168 -13.47 7.33 -16.72
CA LEU A 168 -12.48 6.58 -17.50
C LEU A 168 -12.29 7.20 -18.89
N ALA A 169 -13.38 7.58 -19.57
CA ALA A 169 -13.35 8.25 -20.86
C ALA A 169 -12.75 9.66 -20.78
N GLN A 170 -13.11 10.45 -19.77
CA GLN A 170 -12.54 11.79 -19.56
C GLN A 170 -11.04 11.76 -19.25
N SER A 171 -10.55 10.66 -18.68
CA SER A 171 -9.13 10.46 -18.42
C SER A 171 -8.30 10.21 -19.70
N MET A 172 -8.96 10.01 -20.85
CA MET A 172 -8.31 9.70 -22.12
C MET A 172 -8.10 10.96 -22.98
N ASN A 173 -6.83 11.26 -23.23
CA ASN A 173 -6.37 12.22 -24.24
C ASN A 173 -5.40 11.55 -25.22
N ASP A 174 -4.98 12.27 -26.27
CA ASP A 174 -4.09 11.73 -27.30
C ASP A 174 -2.80 11.13 -26.73
N ALA A 175 -2.18 11.81 -25.75
CA ALA A 175 -0.98 11.33 -25.09
C ALA A 175 -1.22 10.03 -24.28
N SER A 176 -2.36 9.94 -23.58
CA SER A 176 -2.72 8.74 -22.81
C SER A 176 -3.03 7.56 -23.74
N ALA A 177 -3.66 7.83 -24.88
CA ALA A 177 -3.92 6.83 -25.91
C ALA A 177 -2.61 6.29 -26.51
N GLU A 178 -1.65 7.17 -26.82
CA GLU A 178 -0.32 6.79 -27.30
C GLU A 178 0.44 5.94 -26.25
N GLU A 179 0.40 6.35 -24.98
CA GLU A 179 1.06 5.62 -23.89
C GLU A 179 0.50 4.19 -23.75
N ILE A 180 -0.84 4.05 -23.72
CA ILE A 180 -1.52 2.74 -23.70
C ILE A 180 -1.16 1.90 -24.94
N GLN A 181 -1.05 2.51 -26.12
CA GLN A 181 -0.68 1.79 -27.33
C GLN A 181 0.78 1.33 -27.29
N SER A 182 1.68 2.13 -26.74
CA SER A 182 3.11 1.84 -26.66
C SER A 182 3.47 0.74 -25.65
N SER A 183 2.56 0.41 -24.73
CA SER A 183 2.85 -0.44 -23.58
C SER A 183 1.79 -1.51 -23.36
N ARG A 184 2.18 -2.76 -23.60
CA ARG A 184 1.30 -3.93 -23.41
C ARG A 184 0.74 -4.02 -21.98
N PRO A 185 1.51 -3.78 -20.89
CA PRO A 185 0.95 -3.76 -19.54
C PRO A 185 -0.15 -2.72 -19.34
N GLN A 186 0.09 -1.47 -19.77
CA GLN A 186 -0.89 -0.38 -19.64
C GLN A 186 -2.16 -0.68 -20.44
N ARG A 187 -2.02 -1.24 -21.65
CA ARG A 187 -3.17 -1.69 -22.46
C ARG A 187 -4.04 -2.71 -21.75
N ARG A 188 -3.45 -3.75 -21.16
CA ARG A 188 -4.22 -4.79 -20.45
C ARG A 188 -4.89 -4.27 -19.18
N ILE A 189 -4.27 -3.30 -18.52
CA ILE A 189 -4.87 -2.60 -17.38
C ILE A 189 -6.10 -1.82 -17.84
N HIS A 190 -5.94 -0.98 -18.87
CA HIS A 190 -7.06 -0.19 -19.42
C HIS A 190 -8.20 -1.09 -19.90
N GLU A 191 -7.89 -2.15 -20.68
CA GLU A 191 -8.87 -3.15 -21.12
C GLU A 191 -9.65 -3.78 -19.95
N LEU A 192 -8.98 -4.11 -18.84
CA LEU A 192 -9.69 -4.65 -17.67
C LEU A 192 -10.58 -3.59 -17.03
N LEU A 193 -10.09 -2.36 -16.84
CA LEU A 193 -10.87 -1.29 -16.23
C LEU A 193 -12.15 -0.99 -17.03
N SER A 194 -12.07 -1.02 -18.37
CA SER A 194 -13.23 -0.82 -19.26
C SER A 194 -14.25 -1.96 -19.23
N THR A 195 -13.96 -3.08 -18.55
CA THR A 195 -14.90 -4.21 -18.39
C THR A 195 -15.57 -4.24 -17.02
N ILE A 196 -15.12 -3.38 -16.10
CA ILE A 196 -15.71 -3.25 -14.76
C ILE A 196 -17.01 -2.43 -14.90
N PRO A 197 -18.10 -2.82 -14.21
CA PRO A 197 -19.36 -2.10 -14.26
C PRO A 197 -19.31 -0.70 -13.64
#